data_AF-A0A846EAT6-F1
#
_entry.id   AF-A0A846EAT6-F1
#
_cell.length_a   1.000
_cell.length_b   1.000
_cell.length_c   1.000
_cell.angle_alpha   90.00
_cell.angle_beta   90.00
_cell.angle_gamma   90.00
#
_symmetry.space_group_name_H-M   'P 1'
#
loop_
_entity.id
_entity.type
_entity.pdbx_description
1 polymer ?
#
loop_
_entity_poly.entity_id
_entity_poly.type
_entity_poly.pdbx_seq_one_letter_code
_entity_poly.pdbx_strand_id
1 'polypeptide(L)' 'MLNIPQLLAQELSLKLAQVQNALDLLSEGATIPFIARYRKERTGELNEIQLRDLADRFAYLTELEARKQTILV' A
#
# COMPACT_ATOMS: atom_id res chain seq x y z
N MET A 1 -10.65 7.89 -12.10
CA MET A 1 -10.01 7.58 -10.81
C MET A 1 -9.11 6.39 -11.01
N LEU A 2 -7.87 6.47 -10.54
CA LEU A 2 -6.89 5.40 -10.67
C LEU A 2 -7.20 4.34 -9.59
N ASN A 3 -7.28 3.06 -9.96
CA ASN A 3 -7.36 1.99 -8.94
C ASN A 3 -5.96 1.70 -8.40
N ILE A 4 -5.50 2.53 -7.46
CA ILE A 4 -4.15 2.45 -6.87
C ILE A 4 -3.87 1.06 -6.27
N PRO A 5 -4.76 0.44 -5.45
CA PRO A 5 -4.50 -0.89 -4.90
C PRO A 5 -4.27 -1.96 -5.97
N GLN A 6 -5.01 -1.89 -7.08
CA GLN A 6 -4.86 -2.85 -8.18
C GLN A 6 -3.57 -2.64 -8.97
N LEU A 7 -3.14 -1.40 -9.16
CA LEU A 7 -1.86 -1.09 -9.78
C LEU A 7 -0.70 -1.59 -8.91
N LEU A 8 -0.74 -1.32 -7.60
CA LEU A 8 0.28 -1.79 -6.65
C LEU A 8 0.41 -3.30 -6.63
N ALA A 9 -0.72 -4.03 -6.67
CA ALA A 9 -0.73 -5.49 -6.73
C ALA A 9 0.04 -6.00 -7.97
N GLN A 10 -0.15 -5.35 -9.12
CA GLN A 10 0.55 -5.71 -10.36
C GLN A 10 2.04 -5.32 -10.30
N GLU A 11 2.36 -4.09 -9.90
CA GLU A 11 3.74 -3.58 -9.87
C GLU A 11 4.63 -4.34 -8.88
N LEU A 12 4.10 -4.68 -7.71
CA LEU A 12 4.85 -5.35 -6.64
C LEU A 12 4.72 -6.87 -6.68
N SER A 13 4.02 -7.42 -7.68
CA SER A 13 3.73 -8.86 -7.79
C SER A 13 3.09 -9.43 -6.52
N LEU A 14 2.16 -8.67 -5.93
CA LEU A 14 1.42 -9.03 -4.72
C LEU A 14 -0.03 -9.35 -5.07
N LYS A 15 -0.69 -10.15 -4.22
CA LYS A 15 -2.14 -10.32 -4.35
C LYS A 15 -2.84 -9.04 -3.90
N LEU A 16 -3.94 -8.69 -4.57
CA LEU A 16 -4.75 -7.51 -4.22
C LEU A 16 -5.17 -7.50 -2.75
N ALA A 17 -5.52 -8.66 -2.19
CA ALA A 17 -5.88 -8.79 -0.77
C ALA A 17 -4.70 -8.46 0.17
N GLN A 18 -3.47 -8.82 -0.19
CA GLN A 18 -2.29 -8.47 0.63
C GLN A 18 -2.08 -6.96 0.64
N VAL A 19 -2.26 -6.32 -0.52
CA VAL A 19 -2.16 -4.86 -0.65
C VAL A 19 -3.23 -4.16 0.18
N GLN A 20 -4.50 -4.55 0.02
CA GLN A 20 -5.61 -3.97 0.76
C GLN A 20 -5.43 -4.14 2.28
N ASN A 21 -5.14 -5.36 2.74
CA ASN A 21 -4.93 -5.61 4.17
C ASN A 21 -3.76 -4.81 4.75
N ALA A 22 -2.67 -4.64 3.99
CA ALA A 22 -1.54 -3.82 4.41
C ALA A 22 -1.91 -2.33 4.49
N LEU A 23 -2.60 -1.80 3.47
CA LEU A 23 -3.06 -0.41 3.46
C LEU A 23 -4.07 -0.13 4.57
N ASP A 24 -4.99 -1.05 4.83
CA ASP A 24 -5.96 -0.94 5.93
C ASP A 24 -5.23 -0.84 7.28
N LEU A 25 -4.28 -1.73 7.55
CA LEU A 25 -3.48 -1.69 8.76
C LEU A 25 -2.68 -0.38 8.90
N LEU A 26 -2.09 0.11 7.82
CA LEU A 26 -1.38 1.40 7.82
C LEU A 26 -2.33 2.56 8.10
N SER A 27 -3.55 2.54 7.54
CA SER A 27 -4.59 3.54 7.80
C SER A 27 -5.15 3.49 9.23
N GLU A 28 -5.16 2.31 9.84
CA GLU A 28 -5.48 2.10 11.26
C GLU A 28 -4.36 2.63 12.19
N GLY A 29 -3.23 3.11 11.63
CA GLY A 29 -2.10 3.67 12.36
C GLY A 29 -1.05 2.63 12.78
N ALA A 30 -1.12 1.40 12.26
CA ALA A 30 -0.09 0.40 12.50
C ALA A 30 1.21 0.76 11.79
N THR A 31 2.35 0.54 12.44
CA THR A 31 3.67 0.80 11.86
C THR A 31 4.16 -0.40 11.06
N ILE A 32 5.03 -0.16 10.07
CA ILE A 32 5.63 -1.24 9.26
C ILE A 32 6.30 -2.32 10.13
N PRO A 33 7.16 -1.99 11.13
CA PRO A 33 7.76 -3.02 11.98
C PRO A 33 6.73 -3.82 12.79
N PHE A 34 5.63 -3.17 13.20
CA PHE A 34 4.55 -3.84 13.91
C PHE A 34 3.80 -4.82 12.98
N ILE A 35 3.46 -4.39 11.76
CA ILE A 35 2.76 -5.24 10.79
C ILE A 35 3.64 -6.45 10.42
N ALA A 36 4.91 -6.20 10.09
CA ALA A 36 5.89 -7.21 9.73
C ALA A 36 6.13 -8.24 10.85
N ARG A 37 5.84 -7.92 12.12
CA ARG A 37 6.09 -8.81 13.25
C ARG A 37 4.84 -9.46 13.83
N TYR A 38 3.72 -8.74 13.87
CA TYR A 38 2.51 -9.15 14.60
C TYR A 38 1.26 -9.30 13.72
N ARG A 39 1.33 -8.94 12.43
CA ARG A 39 0.20 -9.01 11.48
C ARG A 39 0.54 -9.69 10.16
N LYS A 40 1.57 -10.53 10.15
CA LYS A 40 1.99 -11.29 8.97
C LYS A 40 0.86 -12.10 8.35
N GLU A 41 0.08 -12.83 9.16
CA GLU A 41 -1.02 -13.64 8.65
C GLU A 41 -2.10 -12.80 7.95
N ARG A 42 -2.42 -11.61 8.49
CA ARG A 42 -3.41 -10.69 7.90
C ARG A 42 -2.91 -10.13 6.56
N THR A 43 -1.61 -9.90 6.41
CA THR A 43 -1.03 -9.40 5.15
C THR A 43 -0.58 -10.50 4.18
N GLY A 44 -0.73 -11.78 4.54
CA GLY A 44 -0.23 -12.90 3.74
C GLY A 44 1.30 -12.98 3.72
N GLU A 45 1.91 -12.85 4.90
CA GLU A 45 3.35 -12.97 5.16
C GLU A 45 4.23 -11.90 4.50
N LEU A 46 3.70 -10.68 4.30
CA LEU A 46 4.54 -9.57 3.83
C LEU A 46 5.66 -9.26 4.83
N ASN A 47 6.87 -9.14 4.32
CA ASN A 47 8.04 -8.73 5.10
C ASN A 47 8.18 -7.20 5.15
N GLU A 48 9.10 -6.71 5.98
CA GLU A 48 9.32 -5.27 6.17
C GLU A 48 9.71 -4.54 4.88
N ILE A 49 10.50 -5.16 4.00
CA ILE A 49 10.90 -4.56 2.73
C ILE A 49 9.69 -4.40 1.82
N GLN A 50 8.89 -5.45 1.67
CA GLN A 50 7.67 -5.43 0.86
C GLN A 50 6.64 -4.41 1.37
N LEU A 51 6.49 -4.29 2.69
CA LEU A 51 5.60 -3.30 3.31
C LEU A 51 6.08 -1.87 3.08
N ARG A 52 7.40 -1.65 3.09
CA ARG A 52 7.99 -0.34 2.81
C ARG A 52 7.84 0.05 1.35
N ASP A 53 8.16 -0.86 0.44
CA ASP A 53 7.99 -0.65 -1.00
C ASP A 53 6.52 -0.33 -1.34
N LEU A 54 5.58 -1.04 -0.71
CA LEU A 54 4.15 -0.79 -0.83
C LEU A 54 3.76 0.59 -0.31
N ALA A 55 4.20 0.97 0.89
CA ALA A 55 3.85 2.25 1.51
C ALA A 55 4.41 3.43 0.71
N ASP A 56 5.68 3.36 0.29
CA ASP A 56 6.34 4.40 -0.49
C ASP A 56 5.68 4.57 -1.87
N ARG A 57 5.37 3.45 -2.53
CA ARG A 57 4.71 3.48 -3.85
C ARG A 57 3.27 3.98 -3.75
N PHE A 58 2.54 3.58 -2.72
CA PHE A 58 1.20 4.08 -2.45
C PHE A 58 1.19 5.60 -2.26
N ALA A 59 2.07 6.11 -1.40
CA ALA A 59 2.20 7.55 -1.14
C ALA A 59 2.50 8.33 -2.43
N TYR A 60 3.44 7.86 -3.25
CA TYR A 60 3.77 8.47 -4.54
C TYR A 60 2.56 8.51 -5.50
N LEU A 61 1.84 7.41 -5.65
CA LEU A 61 0.69 7.33 -6.54
C LEU A 61 -0.46 8.21 -6.09
N THR A 62 -0.71 8.27 -4.78
CA THR A 62 -1.73 9.16 -4.18
C THR A 62 -1.37 10.63 -4.40
N GLU A 63 -0.11 11.01 -4.19
CA GLU A 63 0.33 12.38 -4.45
C GLU A 63 0.22 12.74 -5.94
N LEU A 64 0.61 11.82 -6.83
CA LEU A 64 0.47 12.02 -8.27
C LEU A 64 -1.00 12.19 -8.68
N GLU A 65 -1.91 11.40 -8.12
CA GLU A 65 -3.35 11.54 -8.38
C GLU A 65 -3.88 12.89 -7.86
N ALA A 66 -3.51 13.31 -6.66
CA ALA A 66 -3.89 14.60 -6.09
C ALA A 66 -3.37 15.79 -6.93
N ARG A 67 -2.13 15.73 -7.42
CA ARG A 67 -1.55 16.74 -8.32
C ARG A 67 -2.29 16.80 -9.65
N LYS A 68 -2.63 15.65 -10.26
CA LYS A 68 -3.43 15.59 -11.49
C LYS A 68 -4.80 16.21 -11.30
N GLN A 69 -5.45 15.95 -10.17
CA GLN A 69 -6.73 16.58 -9.86
C GLN A 69 -6.60 18.10 -9.75
N THR A 70 -5.54 18.61 -9.13
CA THR A 70 -5.30 20.05 -8.99
C THR A 70 -5.10 20.76 -10.33
N ILE A 71 -4.45 20.12 -11.31
CA ILE A 71 -4.19 20.70 -12.63
C ILE A 71 -5.43 20.68 -13.54
N LEU A 72 -6.35 19.73 -13.33
CA LEU A 72 -7.57 19.57 -14.12
C LEU A 72 -8.76 20.40 -13.58
N VAL A 73 -8.52 21.27 -12.59
CA VAL A 73 -9.49 22.25 -12.06
C VAL A 73 -9.67 23.42 -13.02
#